data_AF-A0A6G0W582-F1
#
_entry.id   AF-A0A6G0W582-F1
#
_cell.length_a   1.000
_cell.length_b   1.000
_cell.length_c   1.000
_cell.angle_alpha   90.00
_cell.angle_beta   90.00
_cell.angle_gamma   90.00
#
_symmetry.space_group_name_H-M   'P 1'
#
loop_
_entity.id
_entity.type
_entity.pdbx_description
1 polymer ?
#
loop_
_entity_poly.entity_id
_entity_poly.type
_entity_poly.pdbx_seq_one_letter_code
_entity_poly.pdbx_strand_id
1 'polypeptide(L)'
;MIVAAQMRPMFWSSSRTGDEAHNAENMSKMLIQVIHEIEESCGEGNVCGVVTDNASVMKKACQALQAAKKSILNNGCAAHATNLIIGKLFDSRFPFPIFKDVLDKAKKVAKFVRIRTALLARFRWHQDNMFTSGHAKRALSLPVATRWYSNERCIQSVVDNHDVLVMTFRDSEFIKRFEVPASEKKVWEVQEIIENPVFWSQAIHVLRLTEPISKSLAILEQDDCSASLVYETFMGMMNHHAYSSGGDLELAVLDTINRRWRDFHSRNMLAAYLLDPTKSLTNFMVGDKL
;
A
#
# COMPACT_ATOMS: atom_id res chain seq x y z
N MET A 1 -9.61 -14.65 10.50
CA MET A 1 -11.01 -14.24 10.25
C MET A 1 -11.65 -15.27 9.35
N ILE A 2 -12.96 -15.48 9.46
CA ILE A 2 -13.76 -16.33 8.59
C ILE A 2 -14.65 -15.43 7.74
N VAL A 3 -14.75 -15.76 6.46
CA VAL A 3 -15.58 -15.06 5.49
C VAL A 3 -16.43 -16.08 4.74
N ALA A 4 -17.67 -15.71 4.44
CA ALA A 4 -18.61 -16.52 3.67
C ALA A 4 -19.56 -15.60 2.90
N ALA A 5 -20.22 -16.13 1.87
CA ALA A 5 -21.19 -15.35 1.11
C ALA A 5 -22.29 -14.79 2.05
N GLN A 6 -22.59 -13.51 1.92
CA GLN A 6 -23.60 -12.79 2.73
C GLN A 6 -23.28 -12.71 4.25
N MET A 7 -22.08 -13.12 4.67
CA MET A 7 -21.63 -13.03 6.05
C MET A 7 -20.62 -11.90 6.20
N ARG A 8 -20.79 -11.05 7.23
CA ARG A 8 -19.73 -10.10 7.61
C ARG A 8 -18.52 -10.89 8.12
N PRO A 9 -17.28 -10.47 7.83
CA PRO A 9 -16.12 -11.16 8.35
C PRO A 9 -16.17 -11.29 9.87
N MET A 10 -15.92 -12.50 10.35
CA MET A 10 -15.91 -12.79 11.78
C MET A 10 -14.51 -13.12 12.23
N PHE A 11 -14.12 -12.53 13.35
CA PHE A 11 -12.94 -12.98 14.07
C PHE A 11 -13.26 -14.32 14.75
N TRP A 12 -12.49 -15.36 14.43
CA TRP A 12 -12.65 -16.70 15.02
C TRP A 12 -11.81 -16.83 16.28
N SER A 13 -10.49 -16.74 16.12
CA SER A 13 -9.54 -16.89 17.21
C SER A 13 -8.22 -16.20 16.90
N SER A 14 -7.41 -16.03 17.92
CA SER A 14 -6.00 -15.64 17.84
C SER A 14 -5.23 -16.45 18.86
N SER A 15 -4.19 -17.14 18.40
CA SER A 15 -3.34 -17.96 19.24
C SER A 15 -1.96 -17.32 19.37
N ARG A 16 -1.36 -17.43 20.56
CA ARG A 16 0.04 -17.05 20.79
C ARG A 16 0.90 -18.29 20.57
N THR A 17 1.93 -18.20 19.75
CA THR A 17 2.83 -19.32 19.44
C THR A 17 3.86 -19.61 20.54
N GLY A 18 3.96 -18.76 21.56
CA GLY A 18 4.95 -18.92 22.62
C GLY A 18 6.39 -18.93 22.07
N ASP A 19 7.15 -19.94 22.46
CA ASP A 19 8.52 -20.24 22.05
C ASP A 19 8.63 -21.08 20.76
N GLU A 20 7.50 -21.48 20.16
CA GLU A 20 7.51 -22.22 18.92
C GLU A 20 7.99 -21.37 17.74
N ALA A 21 8.90 -21.95 16.95
CA ALA A 21 9.38 -21.32 15.73
C ALA A 21 8.24 -21.16 14.71
N HIS A 22 8.14 -19.99 14.10
CA HIS A 22 7.25 -19.71 12.96
C HIS A 22 7.84 -20.30 11.67
N ASN A 23 8.04 -21.61 11.65
CA ASN A 23 8.45 -22.34 10.45
C ASN A 23 7.20 -22.87 9.71
N ALA A 24 7.40 -23.36 8.49
CA ALA A 24 6.30 -23.78 7.63
C ALA A 24 5.47 -24.93 8.22
N GLU A 25 6.10 -25.85 8.94
CA GLU A 25 5.45 -27.01 9.55
C GLU A 25 4.51 -26.59 10.69
N ASN A 26 5.01 -25.77 11.61
CA ASN A 26 4.24 -25.28 12.75
C ASN A 26 3.08 -24.39 12.29
N MET A 27 3.32 -23.50 11.32
CA MET A 27 2.25 -22.69 10.72
C MET A 27 1.18 -23.56 10.04
N SER A 28 1.58 -24.62 9.32
CA SER A 28 0.64 -25.55 8.69
C SER A 28 -0.19 -26.31 9.72
N LYS A 29 0.43 -26.76 10.82
CA LYS A 29 -0.27 -27.45 11.92
C LYS A 29 -1.34 -26.55 12.55
N MET A 30 -0.99 -25.30 12.85
CA MET A 30 -1.94 -24.32 13.38
C MET A 30 -3.10 -24.06 12.39
N LEU A 31 -2.82 -23.92 11.09
CA LEU A 31 -3.87 -23.76 10.08
C LEU A 31 -4.82 -24.96 10.06
N ILE A 32 -4.28 -26.19 10.07
CA ILE A 32 -5.09 -27.41 10.09
C ILE A 32 -5.96 -27.46 11.34
N GLN A 33 -5.40 -27.14 12.51
CA GLN A 33 -6.15 -27.11 13.77
C GLN A 33 -7.33 -26.11 13.69
N VAL A 34 -7.07 -24.88 13.25
CA VAL A 34 -8.13 -23.87 13.12
C VAL A 34 -9.20 -24.31 12.13
N ILE A 35 -8.83 -24.96 11.02
CA ILE A 35 -9.80 -25.52 10.06
C ILE A 35 -10.66 -26.58 10.76
N HIS A 36 -10.07 -27.48 11.55
CA HIS A 36 -10.81 -28.52 12.28
C HIS A 36 -11.81 -27.90 13.26
N GLU A 37 -11.39 -26.91 14.05
CA GLU A 37 -12.27 -26.21 15.01
C GLU A 37 -13.49 -25.57 14.32
N ILE A 38 -13.27 -24.98 13.13
CA ILE A 38 -14.35 -24.38 12.34
C ILE A 38 -15.27 -25.47 11.77
N GLU A 39 -14.72 -26.55 11.23
CA GLU A 39 -15.48 -27.65 10.65
C GLU A 39 -16.27 -28.43 11.70
N GLU A 40 -15.80 -28.53 12.94
CA GLU A 40 -16.57 -29.10 14.06
C GLU A 40 -17.80 -28.26 14.40
N SER A 41 -17.72 -26.94 14.23
CA SER A 41 -18.80 -26.02 14.55
C SER A 41 -19.78 -25.81 13.38
N CYS A 42 -19.27 -25.84 12.15
CA CYS A 42 -20.03 -25.49 10.96
C CYS A 42 -20.39 -26.70 10.09
N GLY A 43 -19.72 -27.85 10.26
CA GLY A 43 -19.84 -29.04 9.40
C GLY A 43 -18.56 -29.32 8.60
N GLU A 44 -18.22 -30.60 8.44
CA GLU A 44 -17.05 -31.06 7.70
C GLU A 44 -17.10 -30.60 6.23
N GLY A 45 -15.98 -30.09 5.72
CA GLY A 45 -15.87 -29.64 4.32
C GLY A 45 -16.36 -28.21 4.06
N ASN A 46 -16.87 -27.51 5.07
CA ASN A 46 -17.37 -26.13 4.89
C ASN A 46 -16.25 -25.09 4.77
N VAL A 47 -15.02 -25.42 5.12
CA VAL A 47 -13.88 -24.56 4.82
C VAL A 47 -13.40 -24.90 3.41
N CYS A 48 -13.62 -23.99 2.46
CA CYS A 48 -13.22 -24.20 1.06
C CYS A 48 -11.85 -23.60 0.72
N GLY A 49 -11.31 -22.70 1.56
CA GLY A 49 -10.04 -22.07 1.27
C GLY A 49 -9.44 -21.26 2.41
N VAL A 50 -8.15 -20.96 2.24
CA VAL A 50 -7.33 -20.20 3.18
C VAL A 50 -6.59 -19.09 2.44
N VAL A 51 -6.58 -17.90 3.03
CA VAL A 51 -5.80 -16.74 2.57
C VAL A 51 -4.76 -16.40 3.63
N THR A 52 -3.49 -16.35 3.23
CA THR A 52 -2.37 -15.99 4.12
C THR A 52 -1.56 -14.84 3.52
N ASP A 53 -0.67 -14.22 4.31
CA ASP A 53 0.30 -13.29 3.72
C ASP A 53 1.24 -14.00 2.73
N ASN A 54 2.00 -13.22 1.96
CA ASN A 54 2.84 -13.78 0.90
C ASN A 54 4.27 -14.11 1.37
N ALA A 55 4.51 -14.20 2.69
CA ALA A 55 5.82 -14.59 3.21
C ALA A 55 6.19 -16.00 2.75
N SER A 56 7.48 -16.26 2.56
CA SER A 56 7.98 -17.56 2.08
C SER A 56 7.59 -18.71 3.01
N VAL A 57 7.54 -18.46 4.32
CA VAL A 57 7.07 -19.41 5.34
C VAL A 57 5.61 -19.77 5.11
N MET A 58 4.74 -18.77 4.95
CA MET A 58 3.31 -18.99 4.75
C MET A 58 3.01 -19.69 3.43
N LYS A 59 3.75 -19.38 2.35
CA LYS A 59 3.65 -20.12 1.09
C LYS A 59 3.94 -21.61 1.28
N LYS A 60 5.01 -21.96 2.01
CA LYS A 60 5.36 -23.36 2.32
C LYS A 60 4.34 -24.02 3.25
N ALA A 61 3.83 -23.29 4.25
CA ALA A 61 2.79 -23.78 5.14
C ALA A 61 1.50 -24.12 4.37
N CYS A 62 1.09 -23.25 3.45
CA CYS A 62 -0.04 -23.50 2.56
C CYS A 62 0.19 -24.74 1.67
N GLN A 63 1.39 -24.93 1.13
CA GLN A 63 1.72 -26.14 0.36
C GLN A 63 1.58 -27.42 1.21
N ALA A 64 2.06 -27.40 2.46
CA ALA A 64 1.89 -28.51 3.39
C ALA A 64 0.41 -28.75 3.75
N LEU A 65 -0.37 -27.69 3.97
CA LEU A 65 -1.82 -27.76 4.18
C LEU A 65 -2.53 -28.42 3.00
N GLN A 66 -2.20 -28.03 1.76
CA GLN A 66 -2.80 -28.61 0.55
C GLN A 66 -2.45 -30.09 0.36
N ALA A 67 -1.24 -30.50 0.77
CA ALA A 67 -0.86 -31.90 0.76
C ALA A 67 -1.68 -32.73 1.77
N ALA A 68 -1.99 -32.15 2.94
CA ALA A 68 -2.79 -32.79 3.99
C ALA A 68 -4.30 -32.77 3.70
N LYS A 69 -4.83 -31.65 3.18
CA LYS A 69 -6.24 -31.44 2.85
C LYS A 69 -6.38 -30.93 1.40
N LYS A 70 -6.48 -31.87 0.46
CA LYS A 70 -6.51 -31.59 -1.00
C LYS A 70 -7.69 -30.72 -1.46
N SER A 71 -8.78 -30.68 -0.69
CA SER A 71 -9.97 -29.87 -1.00
C SER A 71 -9.78 -28.37 -0.73
N ILE A 72 -8.74 -27.98 0.03
CA ILE A 72 -8.54 -26.59 0.45
C ILE A 72 -7.83 -25.77 -0.64
N LEU A 73 -8.49 -24.71 -1.09
CA LEU A 73 -7.91 -23.72 -1.98
C LEU A 73 -7.01 -22.77 -1.17
N ASN A 74 -5.78 -22.54 -1.64
CA ASN A 74 -4.89 -21.56 -1.02
C ASN A 74 -4.67 -20.37 -1.94
N ASN A 75 -4.75 -19.17 -1.37
CA ASN A 75 -4.43 -17.94 -2.05
C ASN A 75 -3.53 -17.06 -1.18
N GLY A 76 -2.67 -16.27 -1.83
CA GLY A 76 -1.94 -15.22 -1.16
C GLY A 76 -2.85 -14.00 -0.90
N CYS A 77 -2.45 -13.14 0.04
CA CYS A 77 -3.14 -11.90 0.33
C CYS A 77 -2.88 -10.86 -0.78
N ALA A 78 -3.95 -10.43 -1.45
CA ALA A 78 -3.91 -9.43 -2.51
C ALA A 78 -3.45 -8.06 -1.99
N ALA A 79 -3.98 -7.60 -0.86
CA ALA A 79 -3.53 -6.35 -0.23
C ALA A 79 -2.02 -6.37 0.09
N HIS A 80 -1.51 -7.51 0.57
CA HIS A 80 -0.07 -7.66 0.80
C HIS A 80 0.74 -7.69 -0.51
N ALA A 81 0.22 -8.33 -1.57
CA ALA A 81 0.84 -8.32 -2.90
C ALA A 81 0.94 -6.91 -3.48
N THR A 82 -0.14 -6.12 -3.39
CA THR A 82 -0.19 -4.74 -3.86
C THR A 82 0.73 -3.83 -3.05
N ASN A 83 0.76 -4.01 -1.73
CA ASN A 83 1.72 -3.34 -0.86
C ASN A 83 3.16 -3.58 -1.36
N LEU A 84 3.54 -4.82 -1.68
CA LEU A 84 4.88 -5.15 -2.18
C LEU A 84 5.25 -4.43 -3.48
N ILE A 85 4.27 -4.01 -4.30
CA ILE A 85 4.50 -3.16 -5.48
C ILE A 85 4.97 -1.78 -5.01
N ILE A 86 4.22 -1.13 -4.13
CA ILE A 86 4.56 0.18 -3.56
C ILE A 86 5.94 0.11 -2.89
N GLY A 87 6.17 -0.91 -2.07
CA GLY A 87 7.46 -1.15 -1.41
C GLY A 87 8.62 -1.23 -2.38
N LYS A 88 8.42 -1.88 -3.54
CA LYS A 88 9.45 -2.01 -4.59
C LYS A 88 9.73 -0.67 -5.29
N LEU A 89 8.71 0.15 -5.54
CA LEU A 89 8.89 1.47 -6.19
C LEU A 89 9.71 2.42 -5.32
N PHE A 90 9.49 2.40 -4.00
CA PHE A 90 10.22 3.25 -3.04
C PHE A 90 11.52 2.61 -2.51
N ASP A 91 11.95 1.46 -3.05
CA ASP A 91 13.19 0.79 -2.67
C ASP A 91 14.38 1.46 -3.35
N SER A 92 15.52 1.58 -2.66
CA SER A 92 16.74 2.19 -3.22
C SER A 92 17.35 1.41 -4.39
N ARG A 93 16.94 0.16 -4.60
CA ARG A 93 17.34 -0.69 -5.73
C ARG A 93 16.39 -0.57 -6.91
N PHE A 94 15.34 0.26 -6.83
CA PHE A 94 14.50 0.54 -7.98
C PHE A 94 15.30 1.38 -8.99
N PRO A 95 15.26 1.07 -10.31
CA PRO A 95 16.12 1.74 -11.30
C PRO A 95 15.93 3.26 -11.40
N PHE A 96 14.77 3.77 -10.96
CA PHE A 96 14.44 5.18 -10.99
C PHE A 96 14.43 5.76 -9.57
N PRO A 97 15.47 6.53 -9.18
CA PRO A 97 15.59 7.03 -7.81
C PRO A 97 14.51 8.06 -7.45
N ILE A 98 13.80 8.62 -8.44
CA ILE A 98 12.76 9.65 -8.26
C ILE A 98 11.77 9.33 -7.13
N PHE A 99 11.30 8.09 -7.02
CA PHE A 99 10.37 7.69 -5.95
C PHE A 99 10.99 7.87 -4.56
N LYS A 100 12.20 7.37 -4.38
CA LYS A 100 12.93 7.45 -3.11
C LYS A 100 13.34 8.88 -2.79
N ASP A 101 13.82 9.62 -3.78
CA ASP A 101 14.28 11.01 -3.64
C ASP A 101 13.14 11.94 -3.25
N VAL A 102 12.00 11.83 -3.94
CA VAL A 102 10.78 12.58 -3.60
C VAL A 102 10.32 12.23 -2.18
N LEU A 103 10.29 10.95 -1.83
CA LEU A 103 9.88 10.51 -0.50
C LEU A 103 10.82 11.07 0.59
N ASP A 104 12.13 11.01 0.38
CA ASP A 104 13.11 11.49 1.36
C ASP A 104 13.00 13.01 1.55
N LYS A 105 12.85 13.78 0.46
CA LYS A 105 12.62 15.22 0.52
C LYS A 105 11.31 15.55 1.24
N ALA A 106 10.21 14.88 0.89
CA ALA A 106 8.92 15.06 1.58
C ALA A 106 9.03 14.73 3.08
N LYS A 107 9.72 13.65 3.46
CA LYS A 107 9.97 13.29 4.86
C LYS A 107 10.79 14.35 5.58
N LYS A 108 11.81 14.93 4.94
CA LYS A 108 12.61 16.02 5.53
C LYS A 108 11.72 17.22 5.86
N VAL A 109 10.92 17.69 4.89
CA VAL A 109 9.99 18.81 5.08
C VAL A 109 8.98 18.52 6.19
N ALA A 110 8.25 17.39 6.08
CA ALA A 110 7.21 17.02 7.02
C ALA A 110 7.77 16.86 8.45
N LYS A 111 8.93 16.20 8.60
CA LYS A 111 9.58 15.99 9.90
C LYS A 111 10.05 17.32 10.50
N PHE A 112 10.63 18.18 9.67
CA PHE A 112 11.18 19.46 10.12
C PHE A 112 10.11 20.38 10.72
N VAL A 113 8.95 20.48 10.03
CA VAL A 113 7.81 21.27 10.51
C VAL A 113 7.18 20.62 11.73
N ARG A 114 6.88 19.32 11.70
CA ARG A 114 6.13 18.63 12.76
C ARG A 114 6.83 18.60 14.12
N ILE A 115 8.15 18.47 14.16
CA ILE A 115 8.90 18.35 15.43
C ILE A 115 9.02 19.70 16.16
N ARG A 116 8.89 20.84 15.44
CA ARG A 116 9.09 22.17 16.02
C ARG A 116 7.74 22.81 16.34
N THR A 117 7.39 22.86 17.62
CA THR A 117 6.08 23.36 18.08
C THR A 117 5.71 24.73 17.52
N ALA A 118 6.65 25.70 17.55
CA ALA A 118 6.41 27.04 17.03
C ALA A 118 6.19 27.06 15.51
N LEU A 119 6.97 26.28 14.76
CA LEU A 119 6.85 26.17 13.30
C LEU A 119 5.54 25.46 12.90
N LEU A 120 5.18 24.39 13.61
CA LEU A 120 3.91 23.70 13.42
C LEU A 120 2.71 24.60 13.74
N ALA A 121 2.80 25.42 14.79
CA ALA A 121 1.76 26.39 15.13
C ALA A 121 1.61 27.45 14.02
N ARG A 122 2.72 27.99 13.50
CA ARG A 122 2.70 28.92 12.37
C ARG A 122 2.10 28.29 11.11
N PHE A 123 2.52 27.07 10.80
CA PHE A 123 1.98 26.29 9.67
C PHE A 123 0.47 26.12 9.79
N ARG A 124 -0.04 25.67 10.95
CA ARG A 124 -1.49 25.53 11.20
C ARG A 124 -2.23 26.85 11.13
N TRP A 125 -1.64 27.91 11.66
CA TRP A 125 -2.21 29.26 11.53
C TRP A 125 -2.36 29.65 10.06
N HIS A 126 -1.35 29.42 9.20
CA HIS A 126 -1.50 29.64 7.76
C HIS A 126 -2.58 28.73 7.14
N GLN A 127 -2.66 27.45 7.52
CA GLN A 127 -3.75 26.57 7.05
C GLN A 127 -5.12 27.14 7.42
N ASP A 128 -5.30 27.64 8.65
CA ASP A 128 -6.57 28.17 9.13
C ASP A 128 -7.00 29.46 8.41
N ASN A 129 -6.03 30.29 8.01
CA ASN A 129 -6.30 31.55 7.30
C ASN A 129 -6.45 31.37 5.79
N MET A 130 -5.89 30.30 5.21
CA MET A 130 -5.98 30.01 3.78
C MET A 130 -7.21 29.18 3.41
N PHE A 131 -7.54 28.20 4.25
CA PHE A 131 -8.62 27.26 3.98
C PHE A 131 -9.85 27.66 4.79
N THR A 132 -10.83 28.27 4.11
CA THR A 132 -12.14 28.58 4.69
C THR A 132 -12.93 27.32 5.04
N SER A 133 -13.93 27.45 5.91
CA SER A 133 -14.83 26.39 6.34
C SER A 133 -15.33 25.55 5.16
N GLY A 134 -14.96 24.27 5.10
CA GLY A 134 -15.32 23.33 4.03
C GLY A 134 -14.14 22.70 3.29
N HIS A 135 -12.95 23.29 3.36
CA HIS A 135 -11.73 22.69 2.78
C HIS A 135 -11.13 21.65 3.74
N ALA A 136 -10.79 20.47 3.22
CA ALA A 136 -10.16 19.41 3.99
C ALA A 136 -8.71 19.80 4.35
N LYS A 137 -8.51 20.36 5.55
CA LYS A 137 -7.18 20.65 6.11
C LYS A 137 -6.42 19.35 6.29
N ARG A 138 -5.40 19.12 5.47
CA ARG A 138 -4.56 17.92 5.58
C ARG A 138 -3.34 18.23 6.44
N ALA A 139 -3.19 17.50 7.54
CA ALA A 139 -1.97 17.59 8.35
C ALA A 139 -0.79 16.94 7.60
N LEU A 140 0.41 17.49 7.77
CA LEU A 140 1.64 16.83 7.32
C LEU A 140 1.73 15.44 7.95
N SER A 141 2.00 14.42 7.14
CA SER A 141 2.10 13.03 7.60
C SER A 141 3.54 12.50 7.46
N LEU A 142 3.89 11.54 8.30
CA LEU A 142 5.18 10.83 8.20
C LEU A 142 4.88 9.37 7.89
N PRO A 143 5.72 8.71 7.07
CA PRO A 143 5.52 7.30 6.77
C PRO A 143 5.60 6.45 8.03
N VAL A 144 4.74 5.44 8.09
CA VAL A 144 4.72 4.42 9.13
C VAL A 144 5.50 3.22 8.61
N ALA A 145 6.49 2.77 9.39
CA ALA A 145 7.24 1.56 9.07
C ALA A 145 6.26 0.40 8.80
N THR A 146 6.55 -0.44 7.80
CA THR A 146 5.72 -1.59 7.37
C THR A 146 4.39 -1.30 6.66
N ARG A 147 3.94 -0.03 6.55
CA ARG A 147 2.74 0.36 5.78
C ARG A 147 3.13 1.19 4.56
N TRP A 148 3.43 0.55 3.44
CA TRP A 148 4.06 1.24 2.31
C TRP A 148 3.20 2.33 1.66
N TYR A 149 1.85 2.24 1.68
CA TYR A 149 0.98 3.33 1.24
C TYR A 149 1.18 4.64 2.04
N SER A 150 1.72 4.56 3.26
CA SER A 150 2.02 5.75 4.06
C SER A 150 3.16 6.60 3.48
N ASN A 151 3.99 6.02 2.59
CA ASN A 151 4.96 6.78 1.80
C ASN A 151 4.26 7.77 0.88
N GLU A 152 3.27 7.29 0.12
CA GLU A 152 2.45 8.14 -0.76
C GLU A 152 1.69 9.19 0.04
N ARG A 153 1.09 8.81 1.18
CA ARG A 153 0.40 9.78 2.06
C ARG A 153 1.34 10.88 2.57
N CYS A 154 2.61 10.56 2.86
CA CYS A 154 3.60 11.57 3.23
C CYS A 154 3.80 12.59 2.11
N ILE A 155 4.05 12.10 0.88
CA ILE A 155 4.26 12.96 -0.29
C ILE A 155 3.01 13.79 -0.56
N GLN A 156 1.84 13.15 -0.60
CA GLN A 156 0.55 13.81 -0.82
C GLN A 156 0.31 14.91 0.21
N SER A 157 0.58 14.65 1.50
CA SER A 157 0.41 15.66 2.55
C SER A 157 1.34 16.86 2.40
N VAL A 158 2.51 16.70 1.80
CA VAL A 158 3.42 17.82 1.50
C VAL A 158 2.92 18.60 0.28
N VAL A 159 2.49 17.89 -0.77
CA VAL A 159 1.93 18.49 -2.00
C VAL A 159 0.64 19.28 -1.71
N ASP A 160 -0.29 18.69 -0.95
CA ASP A 160 -1.55 19.34 -0.55
C ASP A 160 -1.32 20.63 0.27
N ASN A 161 -0.13 20.80 0.83
CA ASN A 161 0.24 21.93 1.66
C ASN A 161 1.31 22.81 1.01
N HIS A 162 1.50 22.74 -0.31
CA HIS A 162 2.48 23.55 -1.05
C HIS A 162 2.42 25.03 -0.66
N ASP A 163 1.26 25.68 -0.82
CA ASP A 163 1.13 27.12 -0.61
C ASP A 163 1.31 27.52 0.86
N VAL A 164 0.83 26.66 1.77
CA VAL A 164 0.99 26.83 3.22
C VAL A 164 2.47 26.75 3.60
N LEU A 165 3.20 25.79 3.04
CA LEU A 165 4.65 25.63 3.27
C LEU A 165 5.39 26.85 2.72
N VAL A 166 5.11 27.27 1.49
CA VAL A 166 5.71 28.48 0.89
C VAL A 166 5.48 29.71 1.78
N MET A 167 4.26 29.94 2.27
CA MET A 167 3.99 31.08 3.14
C MET A 167 4.66 30.95 4.51
N THR A 168 4.69 29.75 5.08
CA THR A 168 5.34 29.52 6.38
C THR A 168 6.84 29.83 6.31
N PHE A 169 7.49 29.53 5.19
CA PHE A 169 8.93 29.72 5.00
C PHE A 169 9.31 31.06 4.37
N ARG A 170 8.34 31.87 3.93
CA ARG A 170 8.55 33.23 3.42
C ARG A 170 8.91 34.24 4.51
N ASP A 171 8.45 34.03 5.75
CA ASP A 171 8.76 34.89 6.90
C ASP A 171 10.21 34.63 7.37
N SER A 172 11.17 35.33 6.76
CA SER A 172 12.60 35.14 7.02
C SER A 172 12.99 35.48 8.46
N GLU A 173 12.33 36.45 9.10
CA GLU A 173 12.57 36.78 10.51
C GLU A 173 12.12 35.65 11.44
N PHE A 174 11.00 35.01 11.13
CA PHE A 174 10.53 33.83 11.86
C PHE A 174 11.43 32.62 11.62
N ILE A 175 11.86 32.36 10.39
CA ILE A 175 12.69 31.20 10.05
C ILE A 175 14.09 31.28 10.66
N LYS A 176 14.69 32.48 10.76
CA LYS A 176 15.98 32.72 11.45
C LYS A 176 16.02 32.17 12.88
N ARG A 177 14.89 32.07 13.57
CA ARG A 177 14.80 31.48 14.93
C ARG A 177 15.20 30.01 14.99
N PHE A 178 15.22 29.33 13.84
CA PHE A 178 15.57 27.92 13.71
C PHE A 178 16.98 27.71 13.11
N GLU A 179 17.66 28.77 12.69
CA GLU A 179 19.04 28.77 12.14
C GLU A 179 20.09 28.75 13.26
N VAL A 180 19.90 27.89 14.26
CA VAL A 180 20.92 27.61 15.28
C VAL A 180 21.93 26.58 14.74
N PRO A 181 23.19 26.54 15.23
CA PRO A 181 24.22 25.66 14.68
C PRO A 181 23.82 24.19 14.55
N ALA A 182 22.96 23.68 15.45
CA ALA A 182 22.45 22.30 15.42
C ALA A 182 21.40 22.01 14.33
N SER A 183 20.78 23.03 13.75
CA SER A 183 19.72 22.87 12.72
C SER A 183 19.84 23.76 11.49
N GLU A 184 20.83 24.65 11.40
CA GLU A 184 21.09 25.53 10.26
C GLU A 184 21.08 24.77 8.92
N LYS A 185 21.88 23.71 8.79
CA LYS A 185 21.89 22.86 7.58
C LYS A 185 20.51 22.31 7.23
N LYS A 186 19.71 21.93 8.23
CA LYS A 186 18.36 21.37 8.01
C LYS A 186 17.35 22.44 7.59
N VAL A 187 17.51 23.68 8.05
CA VAL A 187 16.69 24.83 7.63
C VAL A 187 16.93 25.07 6.14
N TRP A 188 18.21 25.21 5.77
CA TRP A 188 18.63 25.42 4.39
C TRP A 188 18.14 24.31 3.45
N GLU A 189 18.36 23.04 3.80
CA GLU A 189 17.88 21.91 2.98
C GLU A 189 16.37 21.92 2.79
N VAL A 190 15.58 22.32 3.79
CA VAL A 190 14.11 22.37 3.70
C VAL A 190 13.65 23.55 2.85
N GLN A 191 14.27 24.72 2.98
CA GLN A 191 14.01 25.87 2.12
C GLN A 191 14.32 25.55 0.66
N GLU A 192 15.48 24.94 0.40
CA GLU A 192 15.87 24.51 -0.95
C GLU A 192 14.84 23.55 -1.55
N ILE A 193 14.31 22.60 -0.77
CA ILE A 193 13.24 21.70 -1.25
C ILE A 193 11.95 22.48 -1.57
N ILE A 194 11.53 23.40 -0.70
CA ILE A 194 10.27 24.16 -0.85
C ILE A 194 10.34 25.10 -2.06
N GLU A 195 11.49 25.69 -2.32
CA GLU A 195 11.69 26.63 -3.44
C GLU A 195 11.97 25.92 -4.77
N ASN A 196 12.22 24.60 -4.76
CA ASN A 196 12.61 23.86 -5.95
C ASN A 196 11.38 23.41 -6.79
N PRO A 197 11.13 24.00 -7.97
CA PRO A 197 9.99 23.62 -8.81
C PRO A 197 10.08 22.19 -9.36
N VAL A 198 11.30 21.65 -9.51
CA VAL A 198 11.52 20.27 -9.96
C VAL A 198 11.07 19.27 -8.92
N PHE A 199 11.25 19.56 -7.62
CA PHE A 199 10.74 18.69 -6.56
C PHE A 199 9.22 18.56 -6.64
N TRP A 200 8.51 19.67 -6.80
CA TRP A 200 7.05 19.68 -6.85
C TRP A 200 6.50 18.96 -8.08
N SER A 201 7.09 19.18 -9.27
CA SER A 201 6.68 18.48 -10.48
C SER A 201 6.95 16.97 -10.39
N GLN A 202 8.10 16.56 -9.83
CA GLN A 202 8.41 15.16 -9.57
C GLN A 202 7.46 14.54 -8.53
N ALA A 203 7.12 15.27 -7.47
CA ALA A 203 6.19 14.80 -6.45
C ALA A 203 4.80 14.53 -7.02
N ILE A 204 4.27 15.46 -7.82
CA ILE A 204 2.98 15.27 -8.53
C ILE A 204 3.06 14.08 -9.49
N HIS A 205 4.17 13.93 -10.22
CA HIS A 205 4.36 12.80 -11.12
C HIS A 205 4.37 11.46 -10.35
N VAL A 206 5.12 11.36 -9.26
CA VAL A 206 5.17 10.16 -8.40
C VAL A 206 3.78 9.82 -7.84
N LEU A 207 3.03 10.82 -7.37
CA LEU A 207 1.65 10.63 -6.90
C LEU A 207 0.75 10.10 -8.02
N ARG A 208 0.81 10.66 -9.23
CA ARG A 208 0.05 10.18 -10.39
C ARG A 208 0.33 8.70 -10.71
N LEU A 209 1.57 8.25 -10.58
CA LEU A 209 1.94 6.86 -10.89
C LEU A 209 1.59 5.87 -9.76
N THR A 210 1.50 6.34 -8.52
CA THR A 210 1.22 5.51 -7.34
C THR A 210 -0.27 5.48 -6.98
N GLU A 211 -1.03 6.52 -7.33
CA GLU A 211 -2.46 6.63 -7.05
C GLU A 211 -3.28 5.40 -7.52
N PRO A 212 -3.10 4.83 -8.73
CA PRO A 212 -3.86 3.66 -9.16
C PRO A 212 -3.58 2.44 -8.27
N ILE A 213 -2.34 2.31 -7.79
CA ILE A 213 -1.89 1.22 -6.93
C ILE A 213 -2.49 1.39 -5.53
N SER A 214 -2.50 2.61 -4.98
CA SER A 214 -3.09 2.89 -3.67
C SER A 214 -4.61 2.79 -3.67
N LYS A 215 -5.30 3.21 -4.74
CA LYS A 215 -6.75 2.97 -4.90
C LYS A 215 -7.06 1.48 -4.97
N SER A 216 -6.26 0.73 -5.74
CA SER A 216 -6.36 -0.73 -5.80
C SER A 216 -6.15 -1.37 -4.43
N LEU A 217 -5.14 -0.93 -3.67
CA LEU A 217 -4.92 -1.43 -2.32
C LEU A 217 -6.12 -1.16 -1.41
N ALA A 218 -6.71 0.03 -1.47
CA ALA A 218 -7.88 0.38 -0.66
C ALA A 218 -9.10 -0.50 -0.95
N ILE A 219 -9.29 -0.93 -2.21
CA ILE A 219 -10.33 -1.89 -2.59
C ILE A 219 -10.01 -3.29 -2.02
N LEU A 220 -8.76 -3.72 -2.15
CA LEU A 220 -8.33 -5.07 -1.74
C LEU A 220 -8.23 -5.25 -0.21
N GLU A 221 -8.21 -4.16 0.55
CA GLU A 221 -8.26 -4.17 2.03
C GLU A 221 -9.69 -4.23 2.57
N GLN A 222 -10.72 -4.14 1.71
CA GLN A 222 -12.12 -4.19 2.14
C GLN A 222 -12.53 -5.60 2.57
N ASP A 223 -13.42 -5.65 3.54
CA ASP A 223 -13.97 -6.87 4.14
C ASP A 223 -14.79 -7.72 3.16
N ASP A 224 -15.32 -7.11 2.10
CA ASP A 224 -16.11 -7.73 1.03
C ASP A 224 -15.29 -8.01 -0.24
N CYS A 225 -13.96 -7.93 -0.18
CA CYS A 225 -13.09 -8.22 -1.31
C CYS A 225 -13.15 -9.71 -1.72
N SER A 226 -13.79 -10.00 -2.85
CA SER A 226 -13.86 -11.34 -3.45
C SER A 226 -12.63 -11.66 -4.31
N ALA A 227 -12.38 -12.95 -4.56
CA ALA A 227 -11.31 -13.38 -5.47
C ALA A 227 -11.53 -12.89 -6.92
N SER A 228 -12.78 -12.72 -7.36
CA SER A 228 -13.11 -12.12 -8.65
C SER A 228 -12.76 -10.63 -8.70
N LEU A 229 -13.03 -9.89 -7.63
CA LEU A 229 -12.64 -8.48 -7.50
C LEU A 229 -11.13 -8.30 -7.48
N VAL A 230 -10.37 -9.25 -6.89
CA VAL A 230 -8.91 -9.24 -6.95
C VAL A 230 -8.42 -9.25 -8.40
N TYR A 231 -8.92 -10.16 -9.23
CA TYR A 231 -8.55 -10.25 -10.64
C TYR A 231 -8.90 -8.95 -11.38
N GLU A 232 -10.14 -8.49 -11.25
CA GLU A 232 -10.62 -7.24 -11.88
C GLU A 232 -9.75 -6.04 -11.49
N THR A 233 -9.42 -5.90 -10.21
CA THR A 233 -8.62 -4.80 -9.68
C THR A 233 -7.21 -4.80 -10.28
N PHE A 234 -6.56 -5.97 -10.38
CA PHE A 234 -5.24 -6.07 -11.00
C PHE A 234 -5.27 -5.77 -12.51
N MET A 235 -6.30 -6.23 -13.23
CA MET A 235 -6.48 -5.87 -14.64
C MET A 235 -6.70 -4.36 -14.81
N GLY A 236 -7.54 -3.74 -13.98
CA GLY A 236 -7.76 -2.29 -13.98
C GLY A 236 -6.47 -1.51 -13.68
N MET A 237 -5.67 -2.00 -12.73
CA MET A 237 -4.37 -1.41 -12.38
C MET A 237 -3.37 -1.52 -13.54
N MET A 238 -3.25 -2.67 -14.20
CA MET A 238 -2.32 -2.86 -15.33
C MET A 238 -2.72 -2.09 -16.58
N ASN A 239 -4.02 -1.88 -16.80
CA ASN A 239 -4.55 -1.13 -17.95
C ASN A 239 -4.78 0.36 -17.65
N HIS A 240 -4.31 0.87 -16.50
CA HIS A 240 -4.57 2.24 -16.10
C HIS A 240 -3.85 3.25 -16.99
N HIS A 241 -4.57 4.32 -17.40
CA HIS A 241 -4.06 5.35 -18.32
C HIS A 241 -2.81 6.09 -17.82
N ALA A 242 -2.56 6.09 -16.51
CA ALA A 242 -1.35 6.63 -15.90
C ALA A 242 -0.05 6.01 -16.44
N TYR A 243 -0.13 4.82 -17.04
CA TYR A 243 1.02 4.10 -17.60
C TYR A 243 1.05 4.10 -19.14
N SER A 244 0.10 4.77 -19.79
CA SER A 244 -0.08 4.72 -21.25
C SER A 244 0.85 5.66 -22.04
N SER A 245 1.58 6.56 -21.37
CA SER A 245 2.49 7.51 -22.03
C SER A 245 3.69 6.83 -22.70
N GLY A 246 4.02 5.60 -22.29
CA GLY A 246 5.16 4.84 -22.82
C GLY A 246 6.53 5.36 -22.37
N GLY A 247 6.58 6.29 -21.42
CA GLY A 247 7.84 6.74 -20.83
C GLY A 247 8.54 5.64 -20.03
N ASP A 248 9.87 5.67 -19.97
CA ASP A 248 10.68 4.62 -19.31
C ASP A 248 10.27 4.40 -17.84
N LEU A 249 9.91 5.49 -17.14
CA LEU A 249 9.46 5.43 -15.75
C LEU A 249 8.09 4.74 -15.65
N GLU A 250 7.13 5.13 -16.48
CA GLU A 250 5.80 4.53 -16.55
C GLU A 250 5.85 3.04 -16.91
N LEU A 251 6.68 2.69 -17.90
CA LEU A 251 6.92 1.30 -18.27
C LEU A 251 7.56 0.49 -17.13
N ALA A 252 8.48 1.08 -16.37
CA ALA A 252 9.10 0.39 -15.24
C ALA A 252 8.12 0.18 -14.07
N VAL A 253 7.19 1.11 -13.84
CA VAL A 253 6.08 0.92 -12.88
C VAL A 253 5.17 -0.20 -13.37
N LEU A 254 4.74 -0.15 -14.63
CA LEU A 254 3.88 -1.17 -15.23
C LEU A 254 4.53 -2.56 -15.20
N ASP A 255 5.82 -2.67 -15.50
CA ASP A 255 6.56 -3.94 -15.40
C ASP A 255 6.65 -4.43 -13.95
N THR A 256 6.77 -3.54 -12.96
CA THR A 256 6.74 -3.91 -11.53
C THR A 256 5.37 -4.50 -11.15
N ILE A 257 4.28 -3.91 -11.65
CA ILE A 257 2.92 -4.42 -11.45
C ILE A 257 2.76 -5.79 -12.12
N ASN A 258 3.14 -5.90 -13.40
CA ASN A 258 3.04 -7.14 -14.18
C ASN A 258 3.85 -8.28 -13.55
N ARG A 259 5.08 -8.01 -13.12
CA ARG A 259 5.91 -9.00 -12.40
C ARG A 259 5.22 -9.48 -11.13
N ARG A 260 4.67 -8.55 -10.34
CA ARG A 260 3.94 -8.93 -9.12
C ARG A 260 2.72 -9.76 -9.44
N TRP A 261 1.94 -9.40 -10.47
CA TRP A 261 0.79 -10.16 -10.91
C TRP A 261 1.17 -11.59 -11.29
N ARG A 262 2.21 -11.77 -12.12
CA ARG A 262 2.72 -13.09 -12.51
C ARG A 262 3.09 -13.97 -11.30
N ASP A 263 3.69 -13.39 -10.27
CA ASP A 263 4.09 -14.12 -9.06
C ASP A 263 2.94 -14.39 -8.08
N PHE A 264 1.82 -13.70 -8.22
CA PHE A 264 0.72 -13.66 -7.26
C PHE A 264 -0.53 -14.37 -7.73
N HIS A 265 -0.92 -14.19 -9.00
CA HIS A 265 -2.18 -14.72 -9.52
C HIS A 265 -2.23 -16.25 -9.40
N SER A 266 -3.44 -16.76 -9.20
CA SER A 266 -3.69 -18.19 -9.10
C SER A 266 -4.84 -18.58 -10.02
N ARG A 267 -4.87 -19.86 -10.40
CA ARG A 267 -5.97 -20.43 -11.18
C ARG A 267 -7.32 -20.33 -10.46
N ASN A 268 -7.30 -20.31 -9.13
CA ASN A 268 -8.50 -20.15 -8.31
C ASN A 268 -9.07 -18.73 -8.46
N MET A 269 -8.21 -17.70 -8.51
CA MET A 269 -8.66 -16.32 -8.76
C MET A 269 -9.25 -16.17 -10.16
N LEU A 270 -8.61 -16.79 -11.16
CA LEU A 270 -9.12 -16.80 -12.53
C LEU A 270 -10.49 -17.49 -12.63
N ALA A 271 -10.62 -18.68 -12.03
CA ALA A 271 -11.89 -19.39 -11.98
C ALA A 271 -12.98 -18.57 -11.28
N ALA A 272 -12.65 -17.93 -10.14
CA ALA A 272 -13.58 -17.05 -9.44
C ALA A 272 -14.04 -15.87 -10.31
N TYR A 273 -13.14 -15.26 -11.09
CA TYR A 273 -13.49 -14.19 -12.03
C TYR A 273 -14.42 -14.67 -13.14
N LEU A 274 -14.11 -15.82 -13.76
CA LEU A 274 -14.91 -16.36 -14.87
C LEU A 274 -16.30 -16.85 -14.44
N LEU A 275 -16.44 -17.28 -13.18
CA LEU A 275 -17.69 -17.77 -12.61
C LEU A 275 -18.52 -16.67 -11.94
N ASP A 276 -18.03 -15.42 -11.91
CA ASP A 276 -18.75 -14.29 -11.32
C ASP A 276 -19.61 -13.58 -12.39
N PRO A 277 -20.95 -13.75 -12.37
CA PRO A 277 -21.84 -13.16 -13.37
C PRO A 277 -21.89 -11.63 -13.31
N THR A 278 -21.32 -11.00 -12.28
CA THR A 278 -21.24 -9.54 -12.16
C THR A 278 -20.06 -8.95 -12.92
N LYS A 279 -19.14 -9.77 -13.44
CA LYS A 279 -17.89 -9.32 -14.08
C LYS A 279 -17.97 -9.37 -15.60
N SER A 280 -17.41 -8.34 -16.24
CA SER A 280 -17.28 -8.30 -17.70
C SER A 280 -16.05 -9.09 -18.15
N LEU A 281 -16.20 -9.93 -19.17
CA LEU A 281 -15.06 -10.66 -19.74
C LEU A 281 -14.24 -9.84 -20.73
N THR A 282 -14.58 -8.56 -20.95
CA THR A 282 -13.87 -7.67 -21.90
C THR A 282 -12.38 -7.47 -21.58
N ASN A 283 -12.01 -7.55 -20.30
CA ASN A 283 -10.63 -7.37 -19.83
C ASN A 283 -9.91 -8.71 -19.58
N PHE A 284 -10.46 -9.81 -20.09
CA PHE A 284 -9.86 -11.13 -19.93
C PHE A 284 -8.57 -11.26 -20.77
N MET A 285 -7.47 -11.57 -20.11
CA MET A 285 -6.18 -11.79 -20.76
C MET A 285 -6.09 -13.24 -21.26
N VAL A 286 -6.15 -13.44 -22.58
CA VAL A 286 -6.09 -14.77 -23.25
C VAL A 286 -4.78 -15.55 -22.98
N GLY A 287 -3.79 -14.93 -22.32
CA GLY A 287 -2.52 -15.54 -21.93
C GLY A 287 -2.49 -16.23 -20.57
N ASP A 288 -3.50 -16.03 -19.72
CA ASP A 288 -3.59 -16.68 -18.41
C ASP A 288 -4.03 -18.14 -18.60
N LYS A 289 -3.06 -19.05 -18.80
CA LYS A 289 -3.35 -20.48 -18.97
C LYS A 289 -3.95 -21.07 -17.69
N LEU A 290 -5.13 -21.67 -17.83
CA LEU A 290 -5.74 -22.61 -16.87
C LEU A 290 -4.84 -23.81 -16.59
#